data_AF-A0A2M7FDG8-F1
#
_entry.id   AF-A0A2M7FDG8-F1
#
_cell.length_a   1.000
_cell.length_b   1.000
_cell.length_c   1.000
_cell.angle_alpha   90.00
_cell.angle_beta   90.00
_cell.angle_gamma   90.00
#
_symmetry.space_group_name_H-M   'P 1'
#
loop_
_entity.id
_entity.type
_entity.pdbx_description
1 polymer ?
#
loop_
_entity_poly.entity_id
_entity_poly.type
_entity_poly.pdbx_seq_one_letter_code
_entity_poly.pdbx_strand_id
1 'polypeptide(L)' 'MSTFWIQTYTGKVFDLAEPKEEMVDIVDIAHALSQMCRFTGHSDKPYSVSE' A
#
# COMPACT_ATOMS: atom_id res chain seq x y z
N MET A 1 15.00 15.39 -2.94
CA MET A 1 13.97 14.34 -2.90
C MET A 1 14.66 13.03 -3.16
N SER A 2 14.50 12.05 -2.25
CA SER A 2 14.84 10.65 -2.53
C SER A 2 14.24 10.27 -3.89
N THR A 3 14.97 9.54 -4.74
CA THR A 3 14.39 8.95 -5.96
C THR A 3 13.51 7.73 -5.66
N PHE A 4 13.45 7.31 -4.39
CA PHE A 4 12.79 6.08 -3.95
C PHE A 4 11.55 6.41 -3.12
N TRP A 5 10.49 6.85 -3.79
CA TRP A 5 9.20 7.17 -3.20
C TRP A 5 8.05 6.63 -4.07
N ILE A 6 6.86 6.54 -3.48
CA ILE A 6 5.62 6.20 -4.19
C ILE A 6 4.52 7.22 -3.91
N GLN A 7 3.63 7.42 -4.87
CA GLN A 7 2.38 8.14 -4.65
C GLN A 7 1.33 7.17 -4.12
N THR A 8 0.64 7.54 -3.04
CA THR A 8 -0.45 6.74 -2.46
C THR A 8 -1.80 7.05 -3.12
N TYR A 9 -2.85 6.34 -2.69
CA TYR A 9 -4.21 6.47 -3.23
C TYR A 9 -4.78 7.89 -3.07
N THR A 10 -4.56 8.52 -1.92
CA THR A 10 -4.99 9.91 -1.68
C THR A 10 -4.02 10.95 -2.28
N GLY A 11 -2.96 10.51 -2.96
CA GLY A 11 -1.94 11.39 -3.55
C GLY A 11 -0.83 11.82 -2.60
N LYS A 12 -0.69 11.21 -1.41
CA LYS A 12 0.45 11.48 -0.53
C LYS A 12 1.73 10.90 -1.15
N VAL A 13 2.86 11.53 -0.86
CA VAL A 13 4.18 11.00 -1.19
C VAL A 13 4.66 10.18 0.01
N PHE A 14 4.98 8.92 -0.21
CA PHE A 14 5.58 8.04 0.79
C PHE A 14 7.04 7.77 0.40
N ASP A 15 7.98 8.30 1.18
CA ASP A 15 9.41 8.02 1.00
C ASP A 15 9.72 6.62 1.56
N LEU A 16 10.18 5.72 0.70
CA LEU A 16 10.47 4.33 1.08
C LEU A 16 11.86 4.18 1.71
N ALA A 17 12.77 5.13 1.47
CA ALA A 17 14.11 5.10 2.03
C ALA A 17 14.15 5.72 3.43
N GLU A 18 13.32 6.73 3.68
CA GLU A 18 13.21 7.42 4.97
C GLU A 18 11.73 7.64 5.35
N PRO A 19 11.00 6.57 5.74
CA PRO A 19 9.60 6.67 6.10
C PRO A 19 9.42 7.49 7.38
N LYS A 20 8.43 8.40 7.38
CA LYS A 20 8.04 9.20 8.54
C LYS A 20 6.60 8.92 8.94
N GLU A 21 6.29 9.11 10.21
CA GLU A 21 4.95 8.89 10.75
C GLU A 21 3.88 9.73 10.04
N GLU A 22 4.19 10.98 9.65
CA GLU A 22 3.26 11.84 8.93
C GLU A 22 2.88 11.34 7.53
N MET A 23 3.67 10.43 6.94
CA MET A 23 3.41 9.84 5.62
C MET A 23 2.39 8.69 5.70
N VAL A 24 2.14 8.15 6.90
CA VAL A 24 1.25 7.01 7.11
C VAL A 24 -0.20 7.48 7.13
N ASP A 25 -1.03 6.89 6.27
CA ASP A 25 -2.47 7.12 6.23
C ASP A 25 -3.23 5.79 6.21
N ILE A 26 -4.18 5.63 7.14
CA ILE A 26 -4.99 4.41 7.21
C ILE A 26 -5.86 4.20 5.98
N VAL A 27 -6.29 5.28 5.30
CA VAL A 27 -7.08 5.20 4.07
C VAL A 27 -6.24 4.61 2.94
N ASP A 28 -4.98 5.05 2.82
CA ASP A 28 -4.05 4.54 1.82
C ASP A 28 -3.69 3.06 2.07
N ILE A 29 -3.48 2.69 3.34
CA ILE A 29 -3.21 1.30 3.73
C ILE A 29 -4.42 0.43 3.40
N ALA A 30 -5.62 0.80 3.85
CA ALA A 30 -6.83 0.02 3.62
C ALA A 30 -7.10 -0.17 2.12
N HIS A 31 -6.93 0.90 1.33
CA HIS A 31 -7.08 0.84 -0.12
C HIS A 31 -6.10 -0.16 -0.75
N ALA A 32 -4.81 -0.07 -0.42
CA ALA A 32 -3.79 -0.96 -0.97
C ALA A 32 -3.99 -2.43 -0.54
N LEU A 33 -4.25 -2.68 0.75
CA LEU A 33 -4.42 -4.04 1.27
C LEU A 33 -5.66 -4.76 0.72
N SER A 34 -6.72 -4.00 0.41
CA SER A 34 -7.93 -4.55 -0.23
C SER A 34 -7.73 -5.00 -1.68
N GLN A 35 -6.66 -4.55 -2.34
CA GLN A 35 -6.33 -4.90 -3.71
C GLN A 35 -5.15 -5.87 -3.82
N MET A 36 -4.35 -5.99 -2.77
CA MET A 36 -3.17 -6.83 -2.78
C MET A 36 -3.57 -8.30 -2.63
N CYS A 37 -3.36 -9.11 -3.66
CA CYS A 37 -3.65 -10.54 -3.62
C CYS A 37 -2.70 -11.28 -2.67
N ARG A 38 -3.25 -12.16 -1.83
CA ARG A 38 -2.49 -13.20 -1.13
C ARG A 38 -2.12 -14.34 -2.08
N PHE A 39 -1.11 -15.11 -1.71
CA PHE A 39 -0.66 -16.31 -2.45
C PHE A 39 -0.43 -16.04 -3.95
N THR A 40 -0.01 -14.83 -4.32
CA THR A 40 0.15 -14.39 -5.72
C THR A 40 -1.08 -14.62 -6.60
N GLY A 41 -2.29 -14.63 -6.01
CA GLY A 41 -3.54 -14.87 -6.72
C GLY A 41 -3.87 -16.34 -7.00
N HIS A 42 -3.05 -17.28 -6.53
CA HIS A 42 -3.33 -18.73 -6.62
C HIS A 42 -4.26 -19.16 -5.49
N SER A 43 -5.46 -18.62 -5.50
CA SER A 43 -6.54 -18.96 -4.57
C SER A 43 -7.80 -19.27 -5.37
N ASP A 44 -8.70 -20.04 -4.77
CA ASP A 44 -9.99 -20.45 -5.37
C ASP A 44 -10.96 -19.27 -5.54
N LYS A 45 -10.78 -18.22 -4.75
CA LYS A 45 -11.43 -16.92 -4.89
C LYS A 45 -10.42 -15.77 -4.72
N PRO A 46 -10.74 -14.54 -5.16
CA PRO A 46 -9.97 -13.36 -4.78
C PRO A 46 -9.84 -13.31 -3.26
N TYR A 47 -8.61 -13.31 -2.76
CA TYR A 47 -8.31 -13.25 -1.33
C TYR A 47 -7.24 -12.18 -1.10
N SER A 48 -7.70 -11.00 -0.66
CA SER A 48 -6.85 -9.84 -0.46
C SER A 48 -6.08 -9.93 0.86
N VAL A 49 -5.11 -9.03 1.11
CA VAL A 49 -4.41 -8.97 2.40
C VAL A 49 -5.33 -8.48 3.53
N SER A 50 -6.38 -7.70 3.22
CA SER A 50 -7.32 -7.17 4.22
C SER A 50 -8.54 -8.03 4.51
N GLU A 51 -8.76 -9.11 3.76
CA GLU A 51 -9.85 -10.08 3.99
C GLU A 51 -9.47 -11.09 5.08
#